data_AF-A0A6G1F145-F1
#
_entry.id   AF-A0A6G1F145-F1
#
_cell.length_a   1.000
_cell.length_b   1.000
_cell.length_c   1.000
_cell.angle_alpha   90.00
_cell.angle_beta   90.00
_cell.angle_gamma   90.00
#
_symmetry.space_group_name_H-M   'P 1'
#
loop_
_entity.id
_entity.type
_entity.pdbx_description
1 polymer ?
#
loop_
_entity_poly.entity_id
_entity_poly.type
_entity_poly.pdbx_seq_one_letter_code
_entity_poly.pdbx_strand_id
1 'polypeptide(L)'
;MFPVSSSPGVPVFDTESSGVLVYPRPPRYGRFDFPLFASLRGILFKISTSSVEMLGLQPPAVADDDDKPWAWHDMTAYAEPPFDVYRTVCHALHPDGRTLFVSVPIEFTSPRREITEHTFSLDAGEHLEWTHRGEWMLPFKGQAYYDAELDAWVGLCRHREGLGHVCSCDLVPPLSASGDGKPMPPRWKLCGERLFRPDDERHRGAKLWHMGSSRFCLVEVVARRGDKKMYPIRCVLRMTTFGLRYGKNGELEIAGRMARSSKSANKGLHDRSMEPVAFWM
;
A
#
# COMPACT_ATOMS: atom_id res chain seq x y z
N MET A 1 3.86 -30.48 -21.92
CA MET A 1 5.00 -30.63 -20.98
C MET A 1 4.79 -29.62 -19.87
N PHE A 2 4.32 -30.07 -18.70
CA PHE A 2 4.16 -29.19 -17.53
C PHE A 2 5.52 -29.07 -16.83
N PRO A 3 5.93 -27.88 -16.35
CA PRO A 3 7.20 -27.76 -15.65
C PRO A 3 7.16 -28.58 -14.35
N VAL A 4 8.24 -29.32 -14.10
CA VAL A 4 8.36 -30.40 -13.10
C VAL A 4 8.54 -29.87 -11.68
N SER A 5 8.64 -28.56 -11.47
CA SER A 5 8.62 -27.96 -10.13
C SER A 5 8.12 -26.52 -10.21
N SER A 6 7.03 -26.24 -9.51
CA SER A 6 6.64 -24.86 -9.20
C SER A 6 7.53 -24.38 -8.05
N SER A 7 8.42 -23.41 -8.28
CA SER A 7 9.10 -22.72 -7.19
C SER A 7 8.03 -22.07 -6.30
N PRO A 8 8.05 -22.25 -4.95
CA PRO A 8 7.02 -21.74 -4.05
C PRO A 8 7.07 -20.21 -3.84
N GLY A 9 7.89 -19.49 -4.60
CA GLY A 9 8.12 -18.06 -4.46
C GLY A 9 6.97 -17.16 -4.90
N VAL A 10 7.13 -15.87 -4.63
CA VAL A 10 6.23 -14.80 -5.06
C VAL A 10 6.67 -14.34 -6.45
N PRO A 11 5.81 -14.42 -7.48
CA PRO A 11 6.13 -13.87 -8.78
C PRO A 11 6.20 -12.34 -8.67
N VAL A 12 7.31 -11.76 -9.11
CA VAL A 12 7.52 -10.31 -9.20
C VAL A 12 7.74 -9.95 -10.66
N PHE A 13 7.03 -8.92 -11.11
CA PHE A 13 7.19 -8.39 -12.46
C PHE A 13 8.05 -7.14 -12.38
N ASP A 14 9.24 -7.22 -12.98
CA ASP A 14 10.11 -6.06 -13.16
C ASP A 14 9.60 -5.26 -14.35
N THR A 15 9.14 -4.05 -14.09
CA THR A 15 8.58 -3.15 -15.10
C THR A 15 9.65 -2.52 -16.00
N GLU A 16 10.90 -2.41 -15.55
CA GLU A 16 11.99 -1.85 -16.34
C GLU A 16 12.46 -2.86 -17.39
N SER A 17 12.74 -4.09 -16.98
CA SER A 17 13.18 -5.15 -17.89
C SER A 17 12.03 -5.89 -18.57
N SER A 18 10.78 -5.66 -18.15
CA SER A 18 9.61 -6.50 -18.49
C SER A 18 9.79 -7.98 -18.15
N GLY A 19 10.70 -8.29 -17.22
CA GLY A 19 11.04 -9.64 -16.77
C GLY A 19 10.10 -10.13 -15.66
N VAL A 20 10.01 -11.45 -15.51
CA VAL A 20 9.33 -12.09 -14.36
C VAL A 20 10.37 -12.80 -13.52
N LEU A 21 10.49 -12.38 -12.26
CA LEU A 21 11.35 -12.99 -11.24
C LEU A 21 10.49 -13.77 -10.24
N VAL A 22 11.10 -14.72 -9.53
CA VAL A 22 10.43 -15.48 -8.47
C VAL A 22 11.20 -15.25 -7.17
N TYR A 23 10.62 -14.46 -6.28
CA TYR A 23 11.21 -14.11 -4.98
C TYR A 23 10.90 -15.15 -3.90
N PRO A 24 11.77 -15.35 -2.89
CA PRO A 24 11.48 -16.23 -1.77
C PRO A 24 10.23 -15.78 -1.05
N ARG A 25 9.34 -16.73 -0.73
CA ARG A 25 8.14 -16.43 0.03
C ARG A 25 8.54 -15.87 1.40
N PRO A 26 7.96 -14.75 1.85
CA PRO A 26 8.22 -14.25 3.19
C PRO A 26 7.84 -15.29 4.25
N PRO A 27 8.57 -15.38 5.37
CA PRO A 27 8.18 -16.21 6.50
C PRO A 27 6.75 -15.89 6.95
N ARG A 28 5.99 -16.90 7.33
CA ARG A 28 4.61 -16.73 7.84
C ARG A 28 4.61 -16.90 9.34
N TYR A 29 4.35 -15.82 10.08
CA TYR A 29 4.18 -15.89 11.52
C TYR A 29 2.69 -16.04 11.86
N GLY A 30 2.17 -17.25 11.64
CA GLY A 30 0.80 -17.61 12.03
C GLY A 30 -0.29 -17.36 10.98
N ARG A 31 -1.54 -17.59 11.39
CA ARG A 31 -2.72 -17.66 10.50
C ARG A 31 -3.41 -16.31 10.23
N PHE A 32 -2.96 -15.25 10.92
CA PHE A 32 -3.59 -13.91 10.92
C PHE A 32 -2.58 -12.77 10.70
N ASP A 33 -1.40 -13.08 10.14
CA ASP A 33 -0.39 -12.08 9.81
C ASP A 33 -0.78 -11.36 8.51
N PHE A 34 -1.10 -10.07 8.61
CA PHE A 34 -1.37 -9.18 7.47
C PHE A 34 -0.25 -8.14 7.40
N PRO A 35 0.93 -8.53 6.87
CA PRO A 35 2.07 -7.63 6.80
C PRO A 35 1.81 -6.45 5.88
N LEU A 36 2.37 -5.32 6.26
CA LEU A 36 2.65 -4.20 5.38
C LEU A 36 3.91 -4.51 4.56
N PHE A 37 3.82 -4.36 3.25
CA PHE A 37 4.98 -4.41 2.36
C PHE A 37 5.30 -3.01 1.85
N ALA A 38 6.57 -2.62 1.89
CA ALA A 38 7.04 -1.36 1.34
C ALA A 38 8.44 -1.54 0.74
N SER A 39 8.71 -0.86 -0.38
CA SER A 39 10.07 -0.72 -0.89
C SER A 39 10.67 0.56 -0.33
N LEU A 40 11.77 0.42 0.41
CA LEU A 40 12.51 1.52 1.00
C LEU A 40 13.94 1.42 0.46
N ARG A 41 14.39 2.44 -0.26
CA ARG A 41 15.69 2.53 -0.92
C ARG A 41 15.96 1.36 -1.88
N GLY A 42 14.92 0.91 -2.57
CA GLY A 42 14.97 -0.26 -3.47
C GLY A 42 15.03 -1.61 -2.75
N ILE A 43 14.87 -1.63 -1.43
CA ILE A 43 14.86 -2.85 -0.62
C ILE A 43 13.43 -3.13 -0.18
N LEU A 44 12.97 -4.37 -0.40
CA LEU A 44 11.64 -4.79 0.04
C LEU A 44 11.65 -5.10 1.54
N PHE A 45 10.78 -4.40 2.28
CA PHE A 45 10.49 -4.68 3.67
C PHE A 45 9.14 -5.39 3.81
N LYS A 46 9.11 -6.34 4.74
CA LYS A 46 7.90 -6.93 5.30
C LYS A 46 7.79 -6.49 6.75
N ILE A 47 6.75 -5.75 7.08
CA ILE A 47 6.51 -5.20 8.42
C ILE A 47 5.24 -5.85 8.94
N SER A 48 5.35 -6.58 10.04
CA SER A 48 4.27 -7.24 10.76
C SER A 48 4.28 -6.75 12.22
N THR A 49 3.21 -7.02 12.97
CA THR A 49 3.10 -6.61 14.38
C THR A 49 4.23 -7.15 15.24
N SER A 50 4.75 -8.34 14.92
CA SER A 50 5.80 -9.01 15.71
C SER A 50 7.08 -9.27 14.93
N SER A 51 7.20 -8.75 13.70
CA SER A 51 8.44 -8.93 12.93
C SER A 51 8.64 -7.82 11.91
N VAL A 52 9.89 -7.39 11.74
CA VAL A 52 10.30 -6.54 10.63
C VAL A 52 11.40 -7.27 9.90
N GLU A 53 11.17 -7.58 8.63
CA GLU A 53 12.09 -8.36 7.82
C GLU A 53 12.46 -7.55 6.57
N MET A 54 13.75 -7.50 6.26
CA MET A 54 14.23 -6.91 5.01
C MET A 54 14.67 -8.03 4.06
N LEU A 55 14.32 -7.88 2.79
CA LEU A 55 14.81 -8.78 1.77
C LEU A 55 16.26 -8.42 1.43
N GLY A 56 17.19 -9.36 1.61
CA GLY A 56 18.60 -9.14 1.31
C GLY A 56 18.86 -8.80 -0.16
N LEU A 57 19.88 -7.98 -0.41
CA LEU A 57 20.33 -7.62 -1.76
C LEU A 57 20.68 -8.87 -2.57
N GLN A 58 20.58 -8.76 -3.90
CA GLN A 58 21.02 -9.81 -4.81
C GLN A 58 22.49 -10.18 -4.52
N PRO A 59 22.79 -11.45 -4.22
CA PRO A 59 24.18 -11.87 -4.09
C PRO A 59 24.91 -11.61 -5.41
N PRO A 60 26.15 -11.09 -5.38
CA PRO A 60 26.91 -10.87 -6.61
C PRO A 60 27.07 -12.19 -7.35
N ALA A 61 27.01 -12.14 -8.69
CA ALA A 61 27.30 -13.28 -9.55
C ALA A 61 28.80 -13.59 -9.48
N VAL A 62 29.23 -14.29 -8.43
CA VAL A 62 30.60 -14.78 -8.33
C VAL A 62 30.69 -16.04 -9.19
N ALA A 63 31.78 -16.18 -9.95
CA ALA A 63 32.01 -17.28 -10.90
C ALA A 63 32.22 -18.67 -10.25
N ASP A 64 31.93 -18.80 -8.96
CA ASP A 64 32.02 -20.05 -8.22
C ASP A 64 30.64 -20.39 -7.64
N ASP A 65 30.28 -21.64 -7.86
CA ASP A 65 28.98 -22.31 -7.74
C ASP A 65 28.36 -22.29 -6.32
N ASP A 66 28.06 -21.11 -5.80
CA ASP A 66 27.25 -20.93 -4.60
C ASP A 66 26.08 -19.99 -4.94
N ASP A 67 25.06 -20.55 -5.59
CA ASP A 67 23.73 -19.95 -5.83
C ASP A 67 23.05 -19.67 -4.48
N LYS A 68 23.58 -18.72 -3.70
CA LYS A 68 23.00 -18.36 -2.40
C LYS A 68 21.67 -17.66 -2.68
N PRO A 69 20.52 -18.26 -2.31
CA PRO A 69 19.23 -17.68 -2.63
C PRO A 69 19.04 -16.38 -1.86
N TRP A 70 18.21 -15.47 -2.40
CA TRP A 70 17.72 -14.33 -1.63
C TRP A 70 17.16 -14.79 -0.29
N ALA A 71 17.48 -14.06 0.78
CA ALA A 71 17.06 -14.37 2.13
C ALA A 71 16.44 -13.16 2.81
N TRP A 72 15.43 -13.41 3.64
CA TRP A 72 14.86 -12.43 4.54
C TRP A 72 15.75 -12.31 5.77
N HIS A 73 16.09 -11.09 6.16
CA HIS A 73 16.88 -10.78 7.35
C HIS A 73 15.95 -10.16 8.39
N ASP A 74 15.97 -10.74 9.60
CA ASP A 74 15.18 -10.26 10.73
C ASP A 74 15.81 -8.98 11.31
N MET A 75 15.04 -7.91 11.28
CA MET A 75 15.38 -6.57 11.77
C MET A 75 14.51 -6.18 12.98
N THR A 76 13.71 -7.10 13.52
CA THR A 76 12.67 -6.81 14.53
C THR A 76 13.26 -6.15 15.78
N ALA A 77 14.41 -6.62 16.24
CA ALA A 77 15.09 -6.06 17.43
C ALA A 77 15.49 -4.58 17.27
N TYR A 78 15.57 -4.08 16.04
CA TYR A 78 15.98 -2.71 15.74
C TYR A 78 14.83 -1.82 15.25
N ALA A 79 13.71 -2.39 14.84
CA ALA A 79 12.66 -1.68 14.12
C ALA A 79 11.24 -2.07 14.55
N GLU A 80 11.07 -2.57 15.78
CA GLU A 80 9.77 -2.98 16.31
C GLU A 80 8.73 -1.85 16.14
N PRO A 81 7.61 -2.10 15.44
CA PRO A 81 6.58 -1.08 15.24
C PRO A 81 5.96 -0.67 16.59
N PRO A 82 5.81 0.63 16.87
CA PRO A 82 5.21 1.11 18.13
C PRO A 82 3.67 0.95 18.17
N PHE A 83 3.10 0.11 17.30
CA PHE A 83 1.67 -0.08 17.11
C PHE A 83 1.39 -1.46 16.51
N ASP A 84 0.13 -1.90 16.61
CA ASP A 84 -0.32 -3.12 15.95
C ASP A 84 -0.48 -2.89 14.44
N VAL A 85 0.45 -3.43 13.65
CA VAL A 85 0.49 -3.30 12.18
C VAL A 85 -0.79 -3.83 11.53
N TYR A 86 -1.46 -4.82 12.14
CA TYR A 86 -2.74 -5.32 11.66
C TYR A 86 -3.82 -4.23 11.59
N ARG A 87 -3.72 -3.18 12.43
CA ARG A 87 -4.67 -2.05 12.42
C ARG A 87 -4.32 -0.98 11.39
N THR A 88 -3.28 -1.16 10.58
CA THR A 88 -2.88 -0.19 9.55
C THR A 88 -4.04 0.14 8.63
N VAL A 89 -4.35 1.44 8.55
CA VAL A 89 -5.40 1.98 7.69
C VAL A 89 -4.83 2.37 6.35
N CYS A 90 -3.69 3.05 6.36
CA CYS A 90 -3.00 3.46 5.15
C CYS A 90 -1.51 3.66 5.38
N HIS A 91 -0.78 3.69 4.28
CA HIS A 91 0.64 4.00 4.25
C HIS A 91 1.00 4.73 2.97
N ALA A 92 2.06 5.52 3.01
CA ALA A 92 2.56 6.29 1.87
C ALA A 92 4.08 6.36 1.92
N LEU A 93 4.74 6.07 0.80
CA LEU A 93 6.17 6.26 0.66
C LEU A 93 6.45 7.74 0.35
N HIS A 94 7.38 8.33 1.09
CA HIS A 94 7.85 9.69 0.83
C HIS A 94 8.71 9.71 -0.45
N PRO A 95 8.69 10.80 -1.25
CA PRO A 95 9.49 10.92 -2.47
C PRO A 95 11.00 10.76 -2.28
N ASP A 96 11.53 10.83 -1.06
CA ASP A 96 12.94 10.51 -0.78
C ASP A 96 13.26 9.01 -0.96
N GLY A 97 12.25 8.16 -1.14
CA GLY A 97 12.38 6.71 -1.26
C GLY A 97 12.83 6.01 0.02
N ARG A 98 12.99 6.73 1.13
CA ARG A 98 13.60 6.29 2.39
C ARG A 98 12.60 6.29 3.54
N THR A 99 11.61 7.18 3.51
CA THR A 99 10.68 7.37 4.62
C THR A 99 9.32 6.79 4.29
N LEU A 100 8.83 5.87 5.13
CA LEU A 100 7.48 5.31 5.03
C LEU A 100 6.57 5.94 6.07
N PHE A 101 5.45 6.52 5.66
CA PHE A 101 4.41 6.97 6.57
C PHE A 101 3.36 5.89 6.76
N VAL A 102 2.90 5.68 8.00
CA VAL A 102 1.90 4.68 8.36
C VAL A 102 0.88 5.30 9.31
N SER A 103 -0.40 5.15 8.99
CA SER A 103 -1.52 5.68 9.76
C SER A 103 -2.34 4.53 10.37
N VAL A 104 -2.53 4.59 11.69
CA VAL A 104 -3.14 3.53 12.50
C VAL A 104 -4.09 4.13 13.55
N PRO A 105 -5.24 3.48 13.85
CA PRO A 105 -6.01 3.75 15.04
C PRO A 105 -5.34 3.05 16.24
N ILE A 106 -5.15 3.78 17.33
CA ILE A 106 -4.64 3.25 18.60
C ILE A 106 -5.78 3.26 19.61
N GLU A 107 -5.98 2.13 20.29
CA GLU A 107 -6.89 2.05 21.43
C GLU A 107 -6.05 2.13 22.70
N PHE A 108 -6.23 3.18 23.48
CA PHE A 108 -5.58 3.28 24.78
C PHE A 108 -6.39 2.54 25.83
N THR A 109 -5.72 1.97 26.82
CA THR A 109 -6.33 1.41 28.04
C THR A 109 -6.81 2.54 28.94
N SER A 110 -7.65 3.43 28.42
CA SER A 110 -8.39 4.41 29.21
C SER A 110 -9.74 3.81 29.61
N PRO A 111 -10.35 4.24 30.74
CA PRO A 111 -11.64 3.72 31.19
C PRO A 111 -12.78 3.93 30.17
N ARG A 112 -12.56 4.75 29.13
CA ARG A 112 -13.53 5.05 28.07
C ARG A 112 -13.30 4.28 26.76
N ARG A 113 -12.19 3.53 26.61
CA ARG A 113 -11.78 2.87 25.35
C ARG A 113 -11.85 3.82 24.15
N GLU A 114 -11.27 5.00 24.32
CA GLU A 114 -11.19 5.98 23.23
C GLU A 114 -10.19 5.48 22.18
N ILE A 115 -10.63 5.45 20.92
CA ILE A 115 -9.80 5.16 19.77
C ILE A 115 -9.33 6.50 19.20
N THR A 116 -8.03 6.71 19.19
CA THR A 116 -7.38 7.89 18.63
C THR A 116 -6.68 7.53 17.32
N GLU A 117 -6.64 8.48 16.40
CA GLU A 117 -6.05 8.34 15.07
C GLU A 117 -4.59 8.82 15.11
N HIS A 118 -3.61 8.03 14.68
CA HIS A 118 -2.19 8.38 14.74
C HIS A 118 -1.47 8.13 13.42
N THR A 119 -0.44 8.93 13.15
CA THR A 119 0.50 8.69 12.04
C THR A 119 1.92 8.57 12.59
N PHE A 120 2.66 7.62 12.04
CA PHE A 120 4.07 7.40 12.31
C PHE A 120 4.86 7.45 10.99
N SER A 121 6.16 7.71 11.08
CA SER A 121 7.08 7.51 9.96
C SER A 121 8.16 6.51 10.36
N LEU A 122 8.51 5.59 9.46
CA LEU A 122 9.70 4.76 9.54
C LEU A 122 10.75 5.35 8.61
N ASP A 123 11.89 5.72 9.17
CA ASP A 123 13.06 6.15 8.41
C ASP A 123 14.00 4.95 8.14
N ALA A 124 14.25 4.62 6.87
CA ALA A 124 15.21 3.59 6.45
C ALA A 124 16.63 4.13 6.23
N GLY A 125 17.15 4.85 7.24
CA GLY A 125 18.48 5.46 7.24
C GLY A 125 19.63 4.49 7.51
N GLU A 126 20.63 4.97 8.26
CA GLU A 126 21.67 4.12 8.84
C GLU A 126 21.08 3.17 9.89
N HIS A 127 20.06 3.65 10.60
CA HIS A 127 19.24 2.90 11.53
C HIS A 127 17.77 3.00 11.13
N LEU A 128 17.02 1.93 11.38
CA LEU A 128 15.57 1.91 11.22
C LEU A 128 14.95 2.61 12.42
N GLU A 129 14.27 3.73 12.21
CA GLU A 129 13.72 4.53 13.30
C GLU A 129 12.26 4.88 13.07
N TRP A 130 11.41 4.55 14.06
CA TRP A 130 10.01 4.97 14.08
C TRP A 130 9.86 6.31 14.81
N THR A 131 9.18 7.25 14.17
CA THR A 131 8.86 8.56 14.74
C THR A 131 7.35 8.80 14.74
N HIS A 132 6.78 9.21 15.87
CA HIS A 132 5.38 9.63 15.93
C HIS A 132 5.21 11.00 15.26
N ARG A 133 4.29 11.10 14.30
CA ARG A 133 4.05 12.30 13.48
C ARG A 133 2.88 13.15 13.96
N GLY A 134 2.01 12.59 14.79
CA GLY A 134 0.88 13.32 15.36
C GLY A 134 -0.36 12.47 15.56
N GLU A 135 -1.33 13.05 16.28
CA GLU A 135 -2.66 12.49 16.55
C GLU A 135 -3.63 12.84 15.41
N TRP A 136 -3.29 12.37 14.21
CA TRP A 136 -4.11 12.46 13.02
C TRP A 136 -3.74 11.32 12.06
N MET A 137 -4.61 11.02 11.11
CA MET A 137 -4.33 10.06 10.03
C MET A 137 -4.31 10.72 8.66
N LEU A 138 -3.53 10.15 7.75
CA LEU A 138 -3.60 10.50 6.32
C LEU A 138 -4.99 10.18 5.77
N PRO A 139 -5.50 10.93 4.77
CA PRO A 139 -6.88 10.82 4.29
C PRO A 139 -7.12 9.59 3.41
N PHE A 140 -6.22 8.60 3.46
CA PHE A 140 -6.21 7.45 2.55
C PHE A 140 -6.68 6.16 3.21
N LYS A 141 -7.13 5.23 2.38
CA LYS A 141 -7.33 3.82 2.71
C LYS A 141 -6.41 2.97 1.82
N GLY A 142 -5.58 2.13 2.44
CA GLY A 142 -4.56 1.36 1.75
C GLY A 142 -3.33 2.20 1.38
N GLN A 143 -2.69 1.87 0.26
CA GLN A 143 -1.48 2.56 -0.19
C GLN A 143 -1.82 3.87 -0.90
N ALA A 144 -1.07 4.93 -0.58
CA ALA A 144 -1.00 6.15 -1.36
C ALA A 144 0.37 6.27 -2.05
N TYR A 145 0.38 6.96 -3.19
CA TYR A 145 1.55 7.12 -4.05
C TYR A 145 1.87 8.59 -4.22
N TYR A 146 3.15 8.93 -4.18
CA TYR A 146 3.58 10.26 -4.54
C TYR A 146 3.51 10.42 -6.06
N ASP A 147 2.88 11.50 -6.50
CA ASP A 147 2.88 11.92 -7.89
C ASP A 147 3.66 13.23 -8.02
N ALA A 148 4.74 13.21 -8.80
CA ALA A 148 5.64 14.35 -8.96
C ALA A 148 5.04 15.50 -9.78
N GLU A 149 4.08 15.23 -10.66
CA GLU A 149 3.42 16.28 -11.46
C GLU A 149 2.37 17.03 -10.62
N LEU A 150 1.72 16.32 -9.70
CA LEU A 150 0.81 16.89 -8.71
C LEU A 150 1.53 17.42 -7.46
N ASP A 151 2.79 17.04 -7.25
CA ASP A 151 3.54 17.26 -6.01
C ASP A 151 2.74 16.91 -4.74
N ALA A 152 2.11 15.74 -4.76
CA ALA A 152 1.20 15.31 -3.70
C ALA A 152 1.15 13.79 -3.58
N TRP A 153 0.78 13.30 -2.40
CA TRP A 153 0.33 11.92 -2.28
C TRP A 153 -1.09 11.79 -2.82
N VAL A 154 -1.35 10.70 -3.53
CA VAL A 154 -2.66 10.33 -4.09
C VAL A 154 -3.05 8.94 -3.63
N GLY A 155 -4.27 8.78 -3.15
CA GLY A 155 -4.79 7.50 -2.67
C GLY A 155 -6.31 7.42 -2.70
N LEU A 156 -6.85 6.26 -2.35
CA LEU A 156 -8.29 6.09 -2.17
C LEU A 156 -8.74 6.79 -0.88
N CYS A 157 -9.80 7.60 -0.94
CA CYS A 157 -10.23 8.35 0.22
C CYS A 157 -10.83 7.44 1.30
N ARG A 158 -10.44 7.67 2.57
CA ARG A 158 -10.98 6.93 3.73
C ARG A 158 -12.25 7.51 4.32
N HIS A 159 -12.47 8.81 4.14
CA HIS A 159 -13.59 9.51 4.77
C HIS A 159 -14.92 9.04 4.17
N ARG A 160 -15.97 9.02 5.00
CA ARG A 160 -17.27 8.41 4.66
C ARG A 160 -17.88 9.04 3.40
N GLU A 161 -17.78 10.35 3.29
CA GLU A 161 -18.23 11.18 2.18
C GLU A 161 -17.41 10.99 0.90
N GLY A 162 -16.14 10.58 1.04
CA GLY A 162 -15.21 10.35 -0.07
C GLY A 162 -15.09 8.89 -0.50
N LEU A 163 -15.83 7.96 0.12
CA LEU A 163 -15.78 6.55 -0.26
C LEU A 163 -16.08 6.36 -1.76
N GLY A 164 -15.22 5.60 -2.44
CA GLY A 164 -15.32 5.42 -3.90
C GLY A 164 -14.57 6.46 -4.73
N HIS A 165 -13.98 7.47 -4.10
CA HIS A 165 -13.21 8.53 -4.75
C HIS A 165 -11.72 8.42 -4.43
N VAL A 166 -10.90 9.09 -5.22
CA VAL A 166 -9.51 9.38 -4.86
C VAL A 166 -9.42 10.74 -4.18
N CYS A 167 -8.43 10.91 -3.32
CA CYS A 167 -8.03 12.20 -2.79
C CYS A 167 -6.52 12.38 -2.94
N SER A 168 -6.08 13.63 -2.84
CA SER A 168 -4.67 13.97 -2.70
C SER A 168 -4.42 14.69 -1.39
N CYS A 169 -3.20 14.61 -0.86
CA CYS A 169 -2.76 15.48 0.22
C CYS A 169 -1.32 15.95 0.02
N ASP A 170 -1.02 17.11 0.59
CA ASP A 170 0.32 17.67 0.59
C ASP A 170 1.27 16.76 1.40
N LEU A 171 2.58 16.85 1.14
CA LEU A 171 3.59 16.12 1.91
C LEU A 171 3.60 16.59 3.37
N VAL A 172 3.89 15.65 4.28
CA VAL A 172 4.01 15.97 5.71
C VAL A 172 5.38 16.63 5.95
N PRO A 173 5.42 17.89 6.44
CA PRO A 173 6.67 18.60 6.65
C PRO A 173 7.50 17.96 7.76
N PRO A 174 8.84 18.14 7.78
CA PRO A 174 9.71 17.69 8.88
C PRO A 174 9.26 18.25 10.23
N LEU A 175 9.47 17.49 11.31
CA LEU A 175 9.09 17.95 12.66
C LEU A 175 9.82 19.24 13.08
N SER A 176 11.04 19.47 12.57
CA SER A 176 11.82 20.68 12.80
C SER A 176 11.26 21.94 12.12
N ALA A 177 10.41 21.78 11.09
CA ALA A 177 9.73 22.89 10.44
C ALA A 177 8.47 23.33 11.20
N SER A 178 8.01 22.53 12.16
CA SER A 178 6.88 22.81 13.05
C SER A 178 7.33 23.74 14.19
N GLY A 179 7.58 25.02 13.91
CA GLY A 179 7.88 25.99 14.99
C GLY A 179 6.71 26.11 15.97
N ASP A 180 6.95 25.97 17.29
CA ASP A 180 6.04 26.03 18.47
C ASP A 180 4.61 25.42 18.36
N GLY A 181 4.26 24.88 17.21
CA GLY A 181 2.95 24.41 16.82
C GLY A 181 2.93 22.90 16.75
N LYS A 182 1.93 22.32 17.41
CA LYS A 182 1.69 20.87 17.40
C LYS A 182 1.65 20.34 15.95
N PRO A 183 2.13 19.11 15.70
CA PRO A 183 2.06 18.51 14.37
C PRO A 183 0.63 18.52 13.83
N MET A 184 0.40 19.19 12.70
CA MET A 184 -0.92 19.30 12.07
C MET A 184 -1.09 18.28 10.93
N PRO A 185 -2.32 17.81 10.67
CA PRO A 185 -2.59 16.96 9.51
C PRO A 185 -2.32 17.71 8.20
N PRO A 186 -1.87 17.01 7.14
CA PRO A 186 -1.70 17.63 5.83
C PRO A 186 -3.04 18.07 5.26
N ARG A 187 -3.01 19.17 4.48
CA ARG A 187 -4.19 19.60 3.73
C ARG A 187 -4.45 18.59 2.62
N TRP A 188 -5.72 18.31 2.36
CA TRP A 188 -6.12 17.33 1.37
C TRP A 188 -7.26 17.83 0.49
N LYS A 189 -7.41 17.20 -0.67
CA LYS A 189 -8.38 17.56 -1.70
C LYS A 189 -9.08 16.30 -2.20
N LEU A 190 -10.40 16.33 -2.29
CA LEU A 190 -11.20 15.23 -2.80
C LEU A 190 -11.39 15.38 -4.31
N CYS A 191 -11.19 14.30 -5.08
CA CYS A 191 -11.65 14.27 -6.45
C CYS A 191 -13.18 14.15 -6.48
N GLY A 192 -13.86 15.06 -7.19
CA GLY A 192 -15.32 15.09 -7.23
C GLY A 192 -15.96 13.89 -7.94
N GLU A 193 -15.21 13.20 -8.80
CA GLU A 193 -15.73 12.05 -9.56
C GLU A 193 -15.60 10.74 -8.77
N ARG A 194 -16.74 10.05 -8.58
CA ARG A 194 -16.79 8.74 -7.93
C ARG A 194 -16.40 7.63 -8.90
N LEU A 195 -15.31 6.94 -8.62
CA LEU A 195 -14.76 5.89 -9.48
C LEU A 195 -15.41 4.52 -9.26
N PHE A 196 -15.82 4.21 -8.03
CA PHE A 196 -16.49 2.94 -7.69
C PHE A 196 -17.53 3.09 -6.57
N ARG A 197 -18.33 2.04 -6.38
CA ARG A 197 -19.41 2.00 -5.36
C ARG A 197 -19.04 0.98 -4.28
N PRO A 198 -18.40 1.41 -3.17
CA PRO A 198 -18.03 0.52 -2.09
C PRO A 198 -19.24 -0.06 -1.33
N ASP A 199 -20.41 0.56 -1.50
CA ASP A 199 -21.71 0.16 -0.98
C ASP A 199 -22.44 -0.90 -1.82
N ASP A 200 -21.97 -1.25 -3.02
CA ASP A 200 -22.50 -2.40 -3.78
C ASP A 200 -22.20 -3.68 -2.98
N GLU A 201 -23.23 -4.46 -2.64
CA GLU A 201 -23.10 -5.71 -1.87
C GLU A 201 -22.16 -6.73 -2.51
N ARG A 202 -21.86 -6.60 -3.81
CA ARG A 202 -20.90 -7.45 -4.52
C ARG A 202 -19.48 -6.91 -4.48
N HIS A 203 -19.27 -5.64 -4.13
CA HIS A 203 -17.94 -5.08 -3.98
C HIS A 203 -17.22 -5.81 -2.84
N ARG A 204 -15.96 -6.19 -3.07
CA ARG A 204 -15.12 -6.89 -2.08
C ARG A 204 -13.90 -6.08 -1.70
N GLY A 205 -13.46 -5.16 -2.55
CA GLY A 205 -12.32 -4.31 -2.29
C GLY A 205 -11.90 -3.56 -3.55
N ALA A 206 -11.13 -2.50 -3.35
CA ALA A 206 -10.52 -1.74 -4.42
C ALA A 206 -9.10 -1.36 -4.01
N LYS A 207 -8.22 -1.29 -5.01
CA LYS A 207 -6.85 -0.80 -4.85
C LYS A 207 -6.51 0.16 -5.97
N LEU A 208 -5.62 1.08 -5.65
CA LEU A 208 -5.08 2.06 -6.58
C LEU A 208 -3.62 1.71 -6.86
N TRP A 209 -3.20 1.95 -8.09
CA TRP A 209 -1.81 1.88 -8.54
C TRP A 209 -1.48 3.15 -9.29
N HIS A 210 -0.34 3.75 -8.97
CA HIS A 210 0.27 4.76 -9.81
C HIS A 210 0.94 4.09 -11.01
N MET A 211 0.78 4.64 -12.20
CA MET A 211 1.35 4.12 -13.45
C MET A 211 2.40 5.08 -14.05
N GLY A 212 2.83 6.07 -13.27
CA GLY A 212 3.65 7.19 -13.74
C GLY A 212 2.86 8.23 -14.54
N SER A 213 3.43 9.44 -14.65
CA SER A 213 2.90 10.57 -15.41
C SER A 213 1.44 10.92 -15.07
N SER A 214 1.13 11.08 -13.78
CA SER A 214 -0.24 11.34 -13.30
C SER A 214 -1.29 10.31 -13.68
N ARG A 215 -0.91 9.12 -14.17
CA ARG A 215 -1.85 8.05 -14.52
C ARG A 215 -1.97 7.04 -13.41
N PHE A 216 -3.18 6.55 -13.22
CA PHE A 216 -3.51 5.59 -12.19
C PHE A 216 -4.36 4.47 -12.76
N CYS A 217 -4.23 3.28 -12.16
CA CYS A 217 -5.12 2.16 -12.36
C CYS A 217 -5.85 1.87 -11.05
N LEU A 218 -7.17 1.87 -11.08
CA LEU A 218 -8.02 1.33 -10.02
C LEU A 218 -8.37 -0.11 -10.39
N VAL A 219 -8.15 -1.06 -9.49
CA VAL A 219 -8.64 -2.43 -9.63
C VAL A 219 -9.64 -2.72 -8.53
N GLU A 220 -10.89 -2.99 -8.91
CA GLU A 220 -11.96 -3.43 -8.03
C GLU A 220 -12.12 -4.95 -8.12
N VAL A 221 -12.38 -5.58 -6.97
CA VAL A 221 -12.81 -6.98 -6.89
C VAL A 221 -14.31 -7.00 -6.64
N VAL A 222 -15.05 -7.61 -7.56
CA VAL A 222 -16.52 -7.69 -7.47
C VAL A 222 -16.97 -9.16 -7.55
N ALA A 223 -17.80 -9.59 -6.61
CA ALA A 223 -18.42 -10.92 -6.64
C ALA A 223 -19.29 -11.08 -7.90
N ARG A 224 -19.28 -12.28 -8.49
CA ARG A 224 -20.19 -12.58 -9.61
C ARG A 224 -21.65 -12.50 -9.15
N ARG A 225 -22.53 -12.13 -10.07
CA ARG A 225 -23.98 -12.06 -9.81
C ARG A 225 -24.49 -13.41 -9.30
N GLY A 226 -25.16 -13.40 -8.15
CA GLY A 226 -25.68 -14.61 -7.49
C GLY A 226 -24.74 -15.26 -6.48
N ASP A 227 -23.45 -14.89 -6.43
CA ASP A 227 -22.52 -15.36 -5.40
C ASP A 227 -22.57 -14.44 -4.19
N LYS A 228 -23.43 -14.79 -3.21
CA LYS A 228 -23.61 -14.04 -1.95
C LYS A 228 -22.59 -14.42 -0.87
N LYS A 229 -21.61 -15.28 -1.18
CA LYS A 229 -20.63 -15.72 -0.19
C LYS A 229 -19.73 -14.54 0.21
N MET A 230 -19.36 -14.51 1.48
CA MET A 230 -18.36 -13.59 2.02
C MET A 230 -17.02 -13.74 1.26
N TYR A 231 -16.65 -14.98 0.93
CA TYR A 231 -15.49 -15.32 0.12
C TYR A 231 -15.96 -15.96 -1.20
N PRO A 232 -16.24 -15.14 -2.24
CA PRO A 232 -16.72 -15.66 -3.51
C PRO A 232 -15.62 -16.46 -4.21
N ILE A 233 -15.97 -17.64 -4.72
CA ILE A 233 -15.03 -18.52 -5.45
C ILE A 233 -14.77 -17.94 -6.85
N ARG A 234 -15.69 -17.11 -7.35
CA ARG A 234 -15.64 -16.47 -8.66
C ARG A 234 -15.85 -14.98 -8.52
N CYS A 235 -14.83 -14.20 -8.86
CA CYS A 235 -14.89 -12.74 -8.88
C CYS A 235 -14.65 -12.19 -10.29
N VAL A 236 -15.01 -10.93 -10.47
CA VAL A 236 -14.69 -10.11 -11.63
C VAL A 236 -13.76 -9.01 -11.14
N LEU A 237 -12.58 -8.95 -11.72
CA LEU A 237 -11.68 -7.81 -11.58
C LEU A 237 -12.15 -6.74 -12.56
N ARG A 238 -12.47 -5.54 -12.08
CA ARG A 238 -12.72 -4.37 -12.91
C ARG A 238 -11.53 -3.45 -12.81
N MET A 239 -10.97 -3.07 -13.95
CA MET A 239 -9.82 -2.18 -14.01
C MET A 239 -10.27 -0.88 -14.66
N THR A 240 -9.99 0.24 -14.00
CA THR A 240 -10.26 1.58 -14.52
C THR A 240 -8.96 2.36 -14.52
N THR A 241 -8.52 2.77 -15.70
CA THR A 241 -7.33 3.62 -15.87
C THR A 241 -7.74 5.05 -16.16
N PHE A 242 -7.07 6.01 -15.54
CA PHE A 242 -7.40 7.43 -15.62
C PHE A 242 -6.18 8.29 -15.31
N GLY A 243 -6.17 9.53 -15.80
CA GLY A 243 -5.21 10.55 -15.40
C GLY A 243 -5.77 11.41 -14.26
N LEU A 244 -4.90 12.05 -13.51
CA LEU A 244 -5.27 13.11 -12.56
C LEU A 244 -4.55 14.41 -12.91
N ARG A 245 -5.14 15.53 -12.51
CA ARG A 245 -4.52 16.86 -12.58
C ARG A 245 -5.18 17.78 -11.56
N TYR A 246 -4.52 18.89 -11.23
CA TYR A 246 -5.22 20.00 -10.60
C TYR A 246 -5.91 20.87 -11.66
N GLY A 247 -7.18 21.18 -11.40
CA GLY A 247 -7.95 22.15 -12.15
C GLY A 247 -7.50 23.59 -11.84
N LYS A 248 -8.14 24.56 -12.48
CA LYS A 248 -7.71 25.97 -12.40
C LYS A 248 -7.86 26.57 -11.00
N ASN A 249 -8.77 26.05 -10.18
CA ASN A 249 -8.97 26.52 -8.81
C ASN A 249 -8.31 25.59 -7.78
N GLY A 250 -7.43 24.68 -8.24
CA GLY A 250 -6.68 23.75 -7.40
C GLY A 250 -7.46 22.50 -6.98
N GLU A 251 -8.68 22.29 -7.49
CA GLU A 251 -9.45 21.05 -7.32
C GLU A 251 -8.75 19.85 -7.97
N LEU A 252 -8.83 18.68 -7.34
CA LEU A 252 -8.33 17.44 -7.94
C LEU A 252 -9.37 16.91 -8.94
N GLU A 253 -8.96 16.71 -10.19
CA GLU A 253 -9.85 16.27 -11.27
C GLU A 253 -9.30 15.07 -12.02
N ILE A 254 -10.20 14.27 -12.59
CA ILE A 254 -9.85 13.27 -13.60
C ILE A 254 -9.45 13.98 -14.89
N ALA A 255 -8.26 13.66 -15.40
CA ALA A 255 -7.74 14.15 -16.65
C ALA A 255 -8.03 13.16 -17.80
N GLY A 256 -8.60 13.66 -18.89
CA GLY A 256 -8.79 12.90 -20.12
C GLY A 256 -9.88 11.83 -20.05
N ARG A 257 -9.77 10.81 -20.91
CA ARG A 257 -10.74 9.69 -20.97
C ARG A 257 -10.31 8.58 -20.02
N MET A 258 -11.29 8.02 -19.31
CA MET A 258 -11.11 6.77 -18.59
C MET A 258 -11.16 5.57 -19.54
N ALA A 259 -10.26 4.61 -19.35
CA ALA A 259 -10.34 3.30 -19.99
C ALA A 259 -10.76 2.26 -18.95
N ARG A 260 -11.79 1.47 -19.27
CA ARG A 260 -12.34 0.44 -18.38
C ARG A 260 -12.23 -0.93 -19.03
N SER A 261 -11.80 -1.92 -18.26
CA SER A 261 -11.78 -3.32 -18.68
C SER A 261 -12.25 -4.22 -17.53
N SER A 262 -12.63 -5.46 -17.85
CA SER A 262 -13.01 -6.42 -16.82
C SER A 262 -12.55 -7.82 -17.19
N LYS A 263 -12.14 -8.59 -16.18
CA LYS A 263 -11.68 -9.97 -16.35
C LYS A 263 -12.29 -10.85 -15.26
N SER A 264 -12.81 -12.01 -15.67
CA SER A 264 -13.28 -13.01 -14.71
C SER A 264 -12.08 -13.77 -14.13
N ALA A 265 -12.06 -13.94 -12.81
CA ALA A 265 -11.06 -14.74 -12.12
C ALA A 265 -11.75 -15.94 -11.43
N ASN A 266 -11.25 -17.14 -11.76
CA ASN A 266 -11.72 -18.42 -11.21
C ASN A 266 -10.58 -19.11 -10.48
N LYS A 267 -10.36 -18.74 -9.23
CA LYS A 267 -9.65 -19.50 -8.19
C LYS A 267 -9.71 -18.65 -6.93
N GLY A 268 -9.83 -19.31 -5.77
CA GLY A 268 -9.80 -18.61 -4.50
C GLY A 268 -8.58 -17.70 -4.47
N LEU A 269 -8.81 -16.38 -4.42
CA LEU A 269 -7.90 -15.52 -3.70
C LEU A 269 -7.86 -16.13 -2.30
N HIS A 270 -6.92 -17.04 -2.10
CA HIS A 270 -6.67 -17.71 -0.82
C HIS A 270 -6.11 -16.71 0.20
N ASP A 271 -5.87 -15.49 -0.24
CA ASP A 271 -5.72 -14.35 0.63
C ASP A 271 -7.10 -13.90 1.14
N ARG A 272 -7.30 -14.04 2.46
CA ARG A 272 -8.50 -13.55 3.14
C ARG A 272 -8.66 -12.03 2.99
N SER A 273 -7.59 -11.31 2.69
CA SER A 273 -7.64 -9.88 2.40
C SER A 273 -8.34 -9.58 1.06
N MET A 274 -8.36 -10.55 0.11
CA MET A 274 -8.75 -10.33 -1.30
C MET A 274 -8.00 -9.14 -1.95
N GLU A 275 -6.87 -8.76 -1.37
CA GLU A 275 -6.13 -7.57 -1.73
C GLU A 275 -4.91 -7.96 -2.59
N PRO A 276 -4.89 -7.60 -3.88
CA PRO A 276 -3.67 -7.76 -4.67
C PRO A 276 -2.53 -6.95 -4.04
N VAL A 277 -1.35 -7.55 -3.87
CA VAL A 277 -0.14 -6.87 -3.42
C VAL A 277 0.73 -6.63 -4.65
N ALA A 278 1.05 -5.37 -4.92
CA ALA A 278 2.12 -5.01 -5.84
C ALA A 278 2.89 -3.86 -5.20
N PHE A 279 4.21 -3.90 -5.31
CA PHE A 279 5.12 -2.87 -4.83
C PHE A 279 6.08 -2.55 -5.98
N TRP A 280 6.51 -1.30 -6.05
CA TRP A 280 7.59 -0.88 -6.95
C TRP A 280 8.91 -1.23 -6.25
N MET A 281 9.81 -1.95 -6.92
CA MET A 281 11.22 -2.01 -6.51
C MET A 281 11.99 -0.93 -7.25
#